data_AF-A0A2G9T5P9-F1
#
_entry.id   AF-A0A2G9T5P9-F1
#
_cell.length_a   1.000
_cell.length_b   1.000
_cell.length_c   1.000
_cell.angle_alpha   90.00
_cell.angle_beta   90.00
_cell.angle_gamma   90.00
#
_symmetry.space_group_name_H-M   'P 1'
#
loop_
_entity.id
_entity.type
_entity.pdbx_description
1 polymer ?
#
loop_
_entity_poly.entity_id
_entity_poly.type
_entity_poly.pdbx_seq_one_letter_code
_entity_poly.pdbx_strand_id
1 'polypeptide(L)' 'SKCNFIGRIIGPAGMSVKQLESDTGCHILIRGRGSVKDPRKEQRLRGQPGWDHLEEPLHVLVTAVDHNHIVY' A
#
# COMPACT_ATOMS: atom_id res chain seq x y z
N SER A 1 -20.10 -4.39 12.52
CA SER A 1 -18.97 -5.27 12.15
C SER A 1 -17.82 -4.42 11.61
N LYS A 2 -16.62 -4.50 12.18
CA LYS A 2 -15.47 -3.71 11.73
C LYS A 2 -14.99 -4.24 10.36
N CYS A 3 -15.04 -3.43 9.31
CA CYS A 3 -14.58 -3.86 7.99
C CYS A 3 -13.04 -3.90 7.96
N ASN A 4 -12.45 -5.04 7.56
CA ASN A 4 -10.99 -5.15 7.36
C ASN A 4 -10.64 -4.83 5.91
N PHE A 5 -10.52 -3.55 5.58
CA PHE A 5 -10.20 -3.09 4.23
C PHE A 5 -8.82 -3.60 3.76
N ILE A 6 -7.80 -3.51 4.63
CA ILE A 6 -6.43 -3.98 4.36
C ILE A 6 -6.45 -5.44 3.93
N GLY A 7 -7.07 -6.32 4.73
CA GLY A 7 -7.13 -7.75 4.41
C GLY A 7 -7.87 -8.07 3.11
N ARG A 8 -8.91 -7.30 2.78
CA ARG A 8 -9.67 -7.46 1.53
C ARG A 8 -8.88 -6.99 0.30
N ILE A 9 -8.10 -5.91 0.43
CA ILE A 9 -7.24 -5.42 -0.65
C ILE A 9 -6.08 -6.38 -0.91
N ILE A 10 -5.38 -6.81 0.16
CA ILE A 10 -4.23 -7.71 0.04
C ILE A 10 -4.67 -9.09 -0.46
N GLY A 11 -5.76 -9.62 0.09
CA GLY A 11 -6.21 -10.99 -0.16
C GLY A 11 -5.25 -12.05 0.40
N PRO A 12 -5.56 -13.34 0.22
CA PRO A 12 -4.71 -14.43 0.69
C PRO A 12 -3.30 -14.33 0.07
N ALA A 13 -2.27 -14.33 0.92
CA ALA A 13 -0.86 -14.24 0.51
C ALA A 13 -0.51 -13.03 -0.40
N GLY A 14 -1.34 -11.99 -0.42
CA GLY A 14 -1.13 -10.84 -1.33
C GLY A 14 -1.56 -11.09 -2.77
N MET A 15 -2.26 -12.19 -3.08
CA MET A 15 -2.61 -12.53 -4.46
C MET A 15 -3.56 -11.52 -5.09
N SER A 16 -4.54 -10.99 -4.32
CA SER A 16 -5.51 -10.04 -4.86
C SER A 16 -4.86 -8.73 -5.26
N VAL A 17 -3.99 -8.17 -4.40
CA VAL A 17 -3.28 -6.92 -4.74
C VAL A 17 -2.30 -7.14 -5.89
N LYS A 18 -1.59 -8.27 -5.94
CA LYS A 18 -0.69 -8.60 -7.06
C LYS A 18 -1.41 -8.73 -8.39
N GLN A 19 -2.59 -9.38 -8.40
CA GLN A 19 -3.40 -9.48 -9.60
C GLN A 19 -3.86 -8.10 -10.06
N LEU A 20 -4.34 -7.26 -9.12
CA LEU A 20 -4.77 -5.90 -9.43
C LEU A 20 -3.63 -5.04 -9.98
N GLU A 21 -2.43 -5.13 -9.39
CA GLU A 21 -1.22 -4.48 -9.90
C GLU A 21 -0.89 -4.97 -11.31
N SER A 22 -0.96 -6.29 -11.57
CA SER A 22 -0.71 -6.88 -12.88
C SER A 22 -1.71 -6.45 -13.95
N ASP A 23 -3.00 -6.39 -13.60
CA ASP A 23 -4.07 -6.06 -14.56
C ASP A 23 -4.07 -4.58 -14.94
N THR A 24 -3.58 -3.72 -14.04
CA THR A 24 -3.63 -2.26 -14.20
C THR A 24 -2.29 -1.64 -14.56
N GLY A 25 -1.18 -2.34 -14.34
CA GLY A 25 0.17 -1.77 -14.44
C GLY A 25 0.50 -0.77 -13.32
N CYS A 26 -0.35 -0.69 -12.30
CA CYS A 26 -0.13 0.17 -11.13
C CYS A 26 0.67 -0.56 -10.05
N HIS A 27 1.26 0.23 -9.15
CA HIS A 27 1.77 -0.22 -7.85
C HIS A 27 0.84 0.26 -6.75
N ILE A 28 0.50 -0.64 -5.84
CA ILE A 28 -0.47 -0.41 -4.75
C ILE A 28 0.24 -0.60 -3.42
N LEU A 29 0.34 0.50 -2.67
CA LEU A 29 1.02 0.55 -1.39
C LEU A 29 0.02 0.93 -0.29
N ILE A 30 -0.15 0.06 0.70
CA ILE A 30 -0.93 0.37 1.91
C ILE A 30 0.00 1.12 2.88
N ARG A 31 -0.38 2.34 3.24
CA ARG A 31 0.44 3.32 3.98
C ARG A 31 -0.39 3.96 5.09
N GLY A 32 0.21 4.88 5.86
CA GLY A 32 -0.46 5.49 7.01
C GLY A 32 -0.41 4.66 8.30
N ARG A 33 -0.92 5.26 9.37
CA ARG A 33 -1.03 4.66 10.72
C ARG A 33 -1.95 3.44 10.72
N GLY A 34 -1.49 2.34 11.32
CA GLY A 34 -2.19 1.06 11.35
C GLY A 34 -2.06 0.23 10.07
N SER A 35 -1.19 0.63 9.13
CA SER A 35 -0.87 -0.17 7.94
C SER A 35 0.00 -1.38 8.26
N VAL A 36 0.74 -1.35 9.38
CA VAL A 36 1.60 -2.44 9.81
C VAL A 36 0.82 -3.34 10.77
N LYS A 37 0.78 -4.65 10.45
CA LYS A 37 0.01 -5.64 11.21
C LYS A 37 0.36 -5.71 12.70
N ASP A 38 1.65 -5.54 13.05
CA ASP A 38 2.13 -5.51 14.43
C ASP A 38 2.33 -4.05 14.89
N PRO A 39 1.51 -3.55 15.84
CA PRO A 39 1.63 -2.19 16.37
C PRO A 39 2.96 -1.89 17.04
N ARG A 40 3.61 -2.90 17.66
CA ARG A 40 4.93 -2.71 18.29
C ARG A 40 6.02 -2.52 17.24
N LYS A 41 5.90 -3.24 16.13
CA LYS A 41 6.78 -3.04 14.97
C LYS A 41 6.54 -1.68 14.35
N GLU A 42 5.29 -1.27 14.16
CA GLU A 42 4.93 0.05 13.62
C GLU A 42 5.59 1.18 14.42
N GLN A 43 5.46 1.13 15.75
CA GLN A 43 6.02 2.15 16.63
C GLN A 43 7.55 2.26 16.53
N ARG A 44 8.26 1.15 16.28
CA ARG A 44 9.72 1.14 16.12
C ARG A 44 10.18 1.69 14.78
N LEU A 45 9.34 1.58 13.75
CA LEU A 45 9.64 2.04 12.39
C LEU A 45 9.32 3.52 12.20
N ARG A 46 8.44 4.09 13.03
CA ARG A 46 8.07 5.49 12.95
C ARG A 46 9.30 6.41 13.06
N GLY A 47 9.42 7.35 12.12
CA GLY A 47 10.55 8.27 12.03
C GLY A 47 11.83 7.67 11.44
N GLN A 48 11.82 6.40 11.00
CA GLN A 48 12.91 5.85 10.22
C GLN A 48 12.78 6.25 8.73
N PRO A 49 13.90 6.41 8.00
CA PRO A 49 13.87 6.69 6.57
C PRO A 49 12.99 5.70 5.81
N GLY A 50 12.07 6.21 4.99
CA GLY A 50 11.11 5.41 4.22
C GLY A 50 9.83 5.02 4.96
N TRP A 51 9.68 5.40 6.23
CA TRP A 51 8.51 5.14 7.09
C TRP A 51 7.80 6.41 7.57
N ASP A 52 8.12 7.57 6.99
CA ASP A 52 7.51 8.87 7.36
C ASP A 52 5.98 8.85 7.20
N HIS A 53 5.48 8.08 6.25
CA HIS A 53 4.04 7.88 6.03
C HIS A 53 3.28 7.33 7.25
N LEU A 54 3.94 6.77 8.27
CA LEU A 54 3.27 6.25 9.47
C LEU A 54 2.62 7.34 10.33
N GLU A 55 2.94 8.60 10.07
CA GLU A 55 2.32 9.74 10.75
C GLU A 55 0.94 10.09 10.17
N GLU A 56 0.74 9.75 8.89
CA GLU A 56 -0.46 10.03 8.11
C GLU A 56 -1.63 9.09 8.48
N PRO A 57 -2.89 9.46 8.16
CA PRO A 57 -4.03 8.54 8.28
C PRO A 57 -3.86 7.30 7.40
N LEU A 58 -4.47 6.16 7.77
CA LEU A 58 -4.47 4.94 6.95
C LEU A 58 -5.00 5.24 5.54
N HIS A 59 -4.22 4.92 4.52
CA HIS A 59 -4.56 5.18 3.12
C HIS A 59 -3.90 4.17 2.17
N VAL A 60 -4.28 4.24 0.89
CA VAL A 60 -3.67 3.49 -0.19
C VAL A 60 -3.03 4.49 -1.15
N LEU A 61 -1.73 4.33 -1.38
CA LEU A 61 -1.02 5.03 -2.43
C LEU A 61 -1.04 4.15 -3.68
N VAL A 62 -1.55 4.70 -4.78
CA VAL A 62 -1.57 4.05 -6.09
C VAL A 62 -0.66 4.86 -7.01
N THR A 63 0.37 4.24 -7.57
CA THR A 63 1.25 4.87 -8.56
C THR A 63 1.22 4.07 -9.84
N ALA A 64 1.47 4.72 -10.97
CA ALA A 64 1.63 4.06 -12.25
C ALA A 64 2.82 4.70 -12.95
N VAL A 65 3.62 3.89 -13.63
CA VAL A 65 4.67 4.39 -14.51
C VAL A 65 4.18 4.12 -15.92
N ASP A 66 3.77 5.17 -16.61
CA ASP A 66 3.44 5.08 -18.03
C ASP A 66 4.72 5.33 -18.85
N HIS A 67 5.03 4.40 -19.74
CA HIS A 67 6.14 4.49 -20.69
C HIS A 67 5.67 4.98 -22.07
N ASN A 68 4.50 5.62 -22.18
CA ASN A 68 4.12 6.37 -23.37
C ASN A 68 5.11 7.52 -23.61
N HIS A 69 6.19 7.16 -24.29
CA HIS A 69 6.85 8.04 -25.23
C HIS A 69 5.77 8.56 -26.17
N ILE A 70 5.60 9.87 -26.14
CA ILE A 70 4.87 10.67 -27.12
C ILE A 70 4.97 10.00 -28.50
N VAL A 71 3.84 9.49 -29.02
CA VAL A 71 3.73 9.09 -30.42
C VAL A 71 3.14 10.29 -31.16
N TYR A 72 4.06 11.08 -31.73
CA TYR A 72 3.91 12.26 -32.60
C TYR A 72 3.04 13.43 -32.12
#